data_AF-A0A5C2SSW5-F1
#
_entry.id   AF-A0A5C2SSW5-F1
#
_cell.length_a   1.000
_cell.length_b   1.000
_cell.length_c   1.000
_cell.angle_alpha   90.00
_cell.angle_beta   90.00
_cell.angle_gamma   90.00
#
_symmetry.space_group_name_H-M   'P 1'
#
loop_
_entity.id
_entity.type
_entity.pdbx_description
1 polymer ?
#
loop_
_entity_poly.entity_id
_entity_poly.type
_entity_poly.pdbx_seq_one_letter_code
_entity_poly.pdbx_strand_id
1 'polypeptide(L)'
;MNTPPPPYYYATRSPPQSGPYYQHRQYHGGETTPLLGTSQAKPSGHDGTSWKTLIFLVVLVVLFMVQTLGYIPTMVDDISASEKREIHWQWQRERYDHRIEVARRKAQLAKLEQERWEASRNFEEQRKAYEQEREQWEHDRQEERKRWANEKQQWERERQEEERHRKEVERRRQGVHWNGPWKNRGCDGYGVQSYSANLLDIPGDLNWREVCEDMPIQIEGRWYDKPDKCEAHDHQHVWATWFVDTNESQCMTYWDRMEDKGCTPGRSGMRRFEARLMNLHNGDNWDKMCNTSPATIRGVHYDRPTICEDKNGRTGIFDYPDGRCW
;
A
#
# COMPACT_ATOMS: atom_id res chain seq x y z
N MET A 1 -26.08 12.94 -6.63
CA MET A 1 -24.73 13.10 -6.06
C MET A 1 -24.38 11.78 -5.40
N ASN A 2 -23.47 11.04 -6.02
CA ASN A 2 -23.09 9.68 -5.65
C ASN A 2 -22.14 9.72 -4.46
N THR A 3 -22.55 9.14 -3.34
CA THR A 3 -21.71 8.91 -2.17
C THR A 3 -20.68 7.81 -2.48
N PRO A 4 -19.39 8.02 -2.17
CA PRO A 4 -18.38 6.97 -2.33
C PRO A 4 -18.55 5.90 -1.24
N PRO A 5 -18.22 4.63 -1.53
CA PRO A 5 -18.27 3.56 -0.54
C PRO A 5 -17.10 3.66 0.46
N PRO A 6 -17.23 3.09 1.67
CA PRO A 6 -16.19 3.12 2.70
C PRO A 6 -14.97 2.28 2.28
N PRO A 7 -13.77 2.60 2.80
CA PRO A 7 -12.55 1.90 2.44
C PRO A 7 -12.56 0.49 3.01
N TYR A 8 -12.33 -0.48 2.13
CA TYR A 8 -12.08 -1.87 2.49
C TYR A 8 -10.85 -1.96 3.40
N TYR A 9 -11.03 -2.52 4.58
CA TYR A 9 -9.93 -3.03 5.40
C TYR A 9 -9.24 -4.15 4.62
N TYR A 10 -8.07 -3.87 4.06
CA TYR A 10 -7.17 -4.91 3.58
C TYR A 10 -6.68 -5.70 4.79
N ALA A 11 -7.09 -6.96 4.86
CA ALA A 11 -6.47 -7.95 5.73
C ALA A 11 -4.97 -7.97 5.43
N THR A 12 -4.17 -7.57 6.42
CA THR A 12 -2.73 -7.72 6.44
C THR A 12 -2.36 -9.19 6.30
N ARG A 13 -2.10 -9.63 5.06
CA ARG A 13 -1.39 -10.88 4.83
C ARG A 13 0.02 -10.71 5.36
N SER A 14 0.34 -11.53 6.35
CA SER A 14 1.64 -11.67 6.98
C SER A 14 2.77 -11.79 5.94
N PRO A 15 3.94 -11.18 6.19
CA PRO A 15 5.11 -11.40 5.36
C PRO A 15 5.54 -12.87 5.45
N PRO A 16 6.05 -13.48 4.36
CA PRO A 16 6.64 -14.80 4.44
C PRO A 16 7.83 -14.76 5.39
N GLN A 17 7.85 -15.71 6.31
CA GLN A 17 8.93 -15.90 7.27
C GLN A 17 10.27 -15.98 6.54
N SER A 18 11.14 -15.06 6.93
CA SER A 18 12.58 -15.12 6.81
C SER A 18 13.10 -16.54 7.08
N GLY A 19 13.62 -17.20 6.05
CA GLY A 19 14.56 -18.29 6.22
C GLY A 19 15.89 -17.72 6.73
N PRO A 20 16.57 -18.40 7.68
CA PRO A 20 17.92 -18.02 8.01
C PRO A 20 18.91 -19.14 7.66
N TYR A 21 20.09 -18.71 7.18
CA TYR A 21 21.34 -19.45 7.06
C TYR A 21 21.46 -20.52 5.97
N TYR A 22 21.73 -20.07 4.74
CA TYR A 22 22.79 -20.71 3.98
C TYR A 22 24.12 -20.02 4.33
N GLN A 23 24.97 -20.76 5.03
CA GLN A 23 26.36 -20.39 5.29
C GLN A 23 27.04 -20.01 3.98
N HIS A 24 27.54 -18.77 3.93
CA HIS A 24 28.56 -18.36 2.99
C HIS A 24 29.81 -19.20 3.29
N ARG A 25 29.95 -20.33 2.60
CA ARG A 25 31.18 -21.10 2.58
C ARG A 25 32.17 -20.31 1.72
N GLN A 26 32.96 -19.47 2.38
CA GLN A 26 34.17 -18.89 1.81
C GLN A 26 35.09 -20.05 1.38
N TYR A 27 35.00 -20.44 0.11
CA TYR A 27 36.10 -21.14 -0.55
C TYR A 27 37.10 -20.08 -0.99
N HIS A 28 38.00 -19.70 -0.09
CA HIS A 28 39.33 -19.23 -0.46
C HIS A 28 40.11 -20.43 -1.01
N GLY A 29 39.80 -20.82 -2.24
CA GLY A 29 40.59 -21.75 -3.05
C GLY A 29 41.43 -20.95 -4.04
N GLY A 30 42.39 -20.18 -3.52
CA GLY A 30 43.42 -19.57 -4.36
C GLY A 30 44.39 -20.65 -4.85
N GLU A 31 44.00 -21.40 -5.89
CA GLU A 31 44.93 -22.21 -6.67
C GLU A 31 45.71 -21.28 -7.63
N THR A 32 46.57 -20.43 -7.06
CA THR A 32 47.70 -19.88 -7.80
C THR A 32 48.80 -20.92 -7.84
N THR A 33 48.68 -21.88 -8.76
CA THR A 33 49.77 -22.76 -9.14
C THR A 33 50.46 -22.15 -10.36
N PRO A 34 51.61 -21.46 -10.21
CA PRO A 34 52.39 -21.05 -11.38
C PRO A 34 53.05 -22.30 -11.97
N LEU A 35 52.49 -22.84 -13.06
CA LEU A 35 53.08 -23.90 -13.87
C LEU A 35 54.22 -23.39 -14.77
N LEU A 36 55.04 -22.47 -14.27
CA LEU A 36 56.25 -21.98 -14.92
C LEU A 36 57.30 -21.73 -13.84
N GLY A 37 57.93 -22.83 -13.40
CA GLY A 37 59.20 -22.76 -12.69
C GLY A 37 60.25 -22.19 -13.66
N THR A 38 60.54 -20.91 -13.54
CA THR A 38 61.75 -20.30 -14.10
C THR A 38 62.94 -20.83 -13.30
N SER A 39 63.46 -21.99 -13.70
CA SER A 39 64.72 -22.50 -13.16
C SER A 39 65.84 -21.56 -13.58
N GLN A 40 66.40 -20.85 -12.61
CA GLN A 40 67.63 -20.09 -12.80
C GLN A 40 68.76 -21.03 -13.24
N ALA A 41 69.32 -20.73 -14.40
CA ALA A 41 70.52 -21.35 -14.91
C ALA A 41 71.72 -21.01 -14.01
N LYS A 42 72.37 -22.04 -13.46
CA LYS A 42 73.75 -21.95 -12.96
C LYS A 42 74.71 -22.29 -14.10
N PRO A 43 75.74 -21.47 -14.37
CA PRO A 43 76.79 -21.83 -15.31
C PRO A 43 77.82 -22.69 -14.58
N SER A 44 77.96 -23.96 -14.97
CA SER A 44 79.12 -24.78 -14.60
C SER A 44 79.90 -25.12 -15.86
N GLY A 45 81.01 -24.40 -16.05
CA GLY A 45 82.07 -24.81 -16.94
C GLY A 45 82.84 -25.99 -16.35
N HIS A 46 83.15 -26.96 -17.20
CA HIS A 46 84.36 -27.78 -17.28
C HIS A 46 83.99 -28.93 -18.23
N ASP A 47 84.39 -28.90 -19.49
CA ASP A 47 85.73 -29.20 -20.01
C ASP A 47 86.10 -30.67 -19.79
N GLY A 48 86.33 -31.37 -20.90
CA GLY A 48 86.63 -32.79 -20.95
C GLY A 48 85.53 -33.62 -21.60
N THR A 49 85.31 -33.46 -22.90
CA THR A 49 84.66 -34.48 -23.75
C THR A 49 85.50 -35.74 -23.64
N SER A 50 85.17 -36.57 -22.65
CA SER A 50 85.80 -37.86 -22.41
C SER A 50 85.86 -38.60 -23.73
N TRP A 51 87.04 -39.01 -24.18
CA TRP A 51 87.25 -39.82 -25.39
C TRP A 51 86.22 -40.96 -25.53
N LYS A 52 85.67 -41.45 -24.41
CA LYS A 52 84.56 -42.40 -24.35
C LYS A 52 83.25 -41.90 -24.97
N THR A 53 82.86 -40.62 -24.85
CA THR A 53 81.65 -40.07 -25.50
C THR A 53 81.85 -39.88 -27.00
N LEU A 54 83.06 -39.54 -27.45
CA LEU A 54 83.37 -39.42 -28.87
C LEU A 54 83.40 -40.80 -29.54
N ILE A 55 83.95 -41.82 -28.87
CA ILE A 55 83.80 -43.22 -29.29
C ILE A 55 82.33 -43.64 -29.31
N PHE A 56 81.56 -43.34 -28.27
CA PHE A 56 80.16 -43.75 -28.22
C PHE A 56 79.32 -43.09 -29.33
N LEU A 57 79.58 -41.82 -29.64
CA LEU A 57 78.97 -41.13 -30.77
C LEU A 57 79.42 -41.71 -32.11
N VAL A 58 80.69 -42.05 -32.28
CA VAL A 58 81.17 -42.73 -33.49
C VAL A 58 80.53 -44.11 -33.63
N VAL A 59 80.41 -44.88 -32.55
CA VAL A 59 79.70 -46.17 -32.54
C VAL A 59 78.21 -45.98 -32.86
N LEU A 60 77.54 -44.95 -32.33
CA LEU A 60 76.15 -44.65 -32.66
C LEU A 60 76.00 -44.21 -34.12
N VAL A 61 76.92 -43.40 -34.66
CA VAL A 61 76.92 -42.98 -36.06
C VAL A 61 77.22 -44.15 -36.98
N VAL A 62 78.15 -45.04 -36.61
CA VAL A 62 78.42 -46.28 -37.34
C VAL A 62 77.20 -47.20 -37.28
N LEU A 63 76.57 -47.39 -36.13
CA LEU A 63 75.32 -48.15 -36.00
C LEU A 63 74.20 -47.53 -36.83
N PHE A 64 74.05 -46.20 -36.83
CA PHE A 64 73.07 -45.49 -37.63
C PHE A 64 73.35 -45.61 -39.14
N MET A 65 74.62 -45.50 -39.56
CA MET A 65 75.07 -45.71 -40.94
C MET A 65 74.84 -47.15 -41.39
N VAL A 66 75.16 -48.12 -40.54
CA VAL A 66 74.92 -49.56 -40.79
C VAL A 66 73.42 -49.86 -40.86
N GLN A 67 72.60 -49.18 -40.05
CA GLN A 67 71.14 -49.22 -40.13
C GLN A 67 70.61 -48.55 -41.41
N THR A 68 71.19 -47.44 -41.87
CA THR A 68 70.75 -46.75 -43.11
C THR A 68 71.19 -47.48 -44.37
N LEU A 69 72.33 -48.19 -44.33
CA LEU A 69 72.83 -49.01 -45.43
C LEU A 69 72.15 -50.39 -45.51
N GLY A 70 71.25 -50.73 -44.59
CA GLY A 70 70.45 -51.96 -44.63
C GLY A 70 71.19 -53.25 -44.23
N TYR A 71 72.33 -53.15 -43.56
CA TYR A 71 73.16 -54.32 -43.17
C TYR A 71 72.71 -54.99 -41.87
N ILE A 72 71.96 -54.28 -41.01
CA ILE A 72 71.28 -54.85 -39.85
C ILE A 72 69.79 -54.84 -40.17
N PRO A 73 69.12 -56.00 -40.24
CA PRO A 73 67.66 -56.06 -40.33
C PRO A 73 67.11 -55.30 -39.14
N THR A 74 66.40 -54.21 -39.39
CA THR A 74 65.65 -53.58 -38.31
C THR A 74 64.53 -54.55 -37.95
N MET A 75 64.09 -54.61 -36.68
CA MET A 75 62.90 -55.42 -36.29
C MET A 75 61.61 -55.00 -37.02
N VAL A 76 61.68 -54.03 -37.94
CA VAL A 76 60.61 -53.55 -38.82
C VAL A 76 60.66 -54.25 -40.20
N ASP A 77 61.69 -55.03 -40.51
CA ASP A 77 61.88 -55.69 -41.81
C ASP A 77 61.32 -57.12 -41.89
N ASP A 78 60.95 -57.74 -40.77
CA ASP A 78 60.27 -59.05 -40.74
C ASP A 78 58.77 -58.98 -41.06
N ILE A 79 58.22 -57.77 -41.26
CA ILE A 79 56.81 -57.56 -41.58
C ILE A 79 56.63 -57.59 -43.10
N SER A 80 55.83 -58.53 -43.59
CA SER A 80 55.55 -58.69 -45.03
C SER A 80 54.97 -57.40 -45.64
N ALA A 81 55.24 -57.15 -46.93
CA ALA A 81 54.71 -55.96 -47.62
C ALA A 81 53.16 -55.91 -47.66
N SER A 82 52.48 -57.05 -47.52
CA SER A 82 51.02 -57.13 -47.31
C SER A 82 50.61 -56.57 -45.94
N GLU A 83 51.31 -56.96 -44.89
CA GLU A 83 51.00 -56.58 -43.51
C GLU A 83 51.34 -55.11 -43.23
N LYS A 84 52.43 -54.57 -43.80
CA LYS A 84 52.73 -53.12 -43.80
C LYS A 84 51.60 -52.29 -44.45
N ARG A 85 50.98 -52.81 -45.52
CA ARG A 85 49.85 -52.14 -46.19
C ARG A 85 48.59 -52.16 -45.34
N GLU A 86 48.32 -53.28 -44.67
CA GLU A 86 47.18 -53.42 -43.77
C GLU A 86 47.29 -52.50 -42.55
N ILE A 87 48.48 -52.43 -41.93
CA ILE A 87 48.78 -51.48 -40.86
C ILE A 87 48.60 -50.04 -41.37
N HIS A 88 49.16 -49.67 -42.52
CA HIS A 88 48.96 -48.32 -43.06
C HIS A 88 47.50 -47.97 -43.28
N TRP A 89 46.70 -48.92 -43.76
CA TRP A 89 45.28 -48.70 -43.98
C TRP A 89 44.50 -48.58 -42.67
N GLN A 90 44.84 -49.36 -41.64
CA GLN A 90 44.30 -49.20 -40.28
C GLN A 90 44.63 -47.81 -39.72
N TRP A 91 45.89 -47.38 -39.81
CA TRP A 91 46.31 -46.05 -39.37
C TRP A 91 45.61 -44.91 -40.14
N GLN A 92 45.40 -45.08 -41.45
CA GLN A 92 44.64 -44.09 -42.23
C GLN A 92 43.19 -43.99 -41.79
N ARG A 93 42.55 -45.12 -41.49
CA ARG A 93 41.19 -45.19 -40.94
C ARG A 93 41.13 -44.53 -39.56
N GLU A 94 42.02 -44.88 -38.65
CA GLU A 94 42.09 -44.27 -37.31
C GLU A 94 42.32 -42.76 -37.38
N ARG A 95 43.21 -42.29 -38.27
CA ARG A 95 43.41 -40.84 -38.49
C ARG A 95 42.19 -40.15 -39.09
N TYR A 96 41.39 -40.86 -39.88
CA TYR A 96 40.13 -40.33 -40.39
C TYR A 96 39.09 -40.23 -39.27
N ASP A 97 38.91 -41.30 -38.49
CA ASP A 97 37.97 -41.33 -37.36
C ASP A 97 38.34 -40.30 -36.28
N HIS A 98 39.63 -40.21 -35.93
CA HIS A 98 40.13 -39.20 -35.00
C HIS A 98 39.90 -37.77 -35.50
N ARG A 99 40.05 -37.51 -36.82
CA ARG A 99 39.73 -36.20 -37.40
C ARG A 99 38.24 -35.86 -37.27
N ILE A 100 37.37 -36.83 -37.50
CA ILE A 100 35.91 -36.66 -37.30
C ILE A 100 35.61 -36.37 -35.84
N GLU A 101 36.22 -37.11 -34.91
CA GLU A 101 35.99 -36.92 -33.48
C GLU A 101 36.46 -35.53 -33.00
N VAL A 102 37.65 -35.11 -33.42
CA VAL A 102 38.18 -33.77 -33.10
C VAL A 102 37.27 -32.68 -33.68
N ALA A 103 36.78 -32.85 -34.92
CA ALA A 103 35.83 -31.91 -35.51
C ALA A 103 34.52 -31.85 -34.71
N ARG A 104 34.00 -33.00 -34.26
CA ARG A 104 32.79 -33.06 -33.42
C ARG A 104 33.00 -32.37 -32.07
N ARG A 105 34.12 -32.61 -31.39
CA ARG A 105 34.47 -31.96 -30.12
C ARG A 105 34.63 -30.45 -30.29
N LYS A 106 35.28 -30.00 -31.36
CA LYS A 106 35.41 -28.55 -31.67
C LYS A 106 34.05 -27.90 -31.92
N ALA A 107 33.16 -28.56 -32.66
CA ALA A 107 31.81 -28.06 -32.90
C ALA A 107 30.99 -27.96 -31.59
N GLN A 108 31.12 -28.94 -30.69
CA GLN A 108 30.48 -28.90 -29.38
C GLN A 108 31.02 -27.75 -28.50
N LEU A 109 32.34 -27.55 -28.47
CA LEU A 109 32.95 -26.46 -27.72
C LEU A 109 32.53 -25.09 -28.25
N ALA A 110 32.52 -24.91 -29.57
CA ALA A 110 32.07 -23.66 -30.19
C ALA A 110 30.61 -23.33 -29.83
N LYS A 111 29.74 -24.36 -29.79
CA LYS A 111 28.35 -24.18 -29.36
C LYS A 111 28.25 -23.76 -27.89
N LEU A 112 29.01 -24.40 -27.00
CA LEU A 112 29.00 -24.07 -25.57
C LEU A 112 29.59 -22.69 -25.28
N GLU A 113 30.61 -22.29 -26.04
CA GLU A 113 31.19 -20.95 -25.98
C GLU A 113 30.18 -19.89 -26.43
N GLN A 114 29.43 -20.16 -27.51
CA GLN A 114 28.36 -19.27 -27.96
C GLN A 114 27.25 -19.14 -26.92
N GLU A 115 26.77 -20.25 -26.34
CA GLU A 115 25.76 -20.24 -25.27
C GLU A 115 26.25 -19.46 -24.05
N ARG A 116 27.52 -19.62 -23.66
CA ARG A 116 28.12 -18.86 -22.55
C ARG A 116 28.18 -17.37 -22.86
N TRP A 117 28.54 -17.01 -24.09
CA TRP A 117 28.63 -15.62 -24.51
C TRP A 117 27.26 -14.94 -24.54
N GLU A 118 26.23 -15.62 -25.06
CA GLU A 118 24.84 -15.14 -25.04
C GLU A 118 24.32 -14.99 -23.61
N ALA A 119 24.57 -15.97 -22.73
CA ALA A 119 24.22 -15.88 -21.31
C ALA A 119 24.91 -14.70 -20.63
N SER A 120 26.18 -14.44 -20.93
CA SER A 120 26.93 -13.29 -20.38
C SER A 120 26.35 -11.96 -20.83
N ARG A 121 25.97 -11.81 -22.11
CA ARG A 121 25.33 -10.59 -22.60
C ARG A 121 23.97 -10.36 -21.94
N ASN A 122 23.13 -11.39 -21.90
CA ASN A 122 21.81 -11.30 -21.28
C ASN A 122 21.92 -10.91 -19.80
N PHE A 123 22.90 -11.47 -19.08
CA PHE A 123 23.15 -11.11 -17.69
C PHE A 123 23.60 -9.65 -17.54
N GLU A 124 24.46 -9.15 -18.43
CA GLU A 124 24.90 -7.76 -18.40
C GLU A 124 23.76 -6.77 -18.72
N GLU A 125 22.91 -7.09 -19.69
CA GLU A 125 21.71 -6.30 -20.04
C GLU A 125 20.72 -6.25 -18.87
N GLN A 126 20.45 -7.41 -18.24
CA GLN A 126 19.61 -7.47 -17.04
C GLN A 126 20.18 -6.64 -15.89
N ARG A 127 21.50 -6.69 -15.67
CA ARG A 127 22.16 -5.88 -14.63
C ARG A 127 21.99 -4.38 -14.90
N LYS A 128 22.18 -3.94 -16.15
CA LYS A 128 21.99 -2.53 -16.53
C LYS A 128 20.53 -2.07 -16.36
N ALA A 129 19.57 -2.91 -16.74
CA ALA A 129 18.15 -2.61 -16.55
C ALA A 129 17.81 -2.47 -15.06
N TYR A 130 18.32 -3.38 -14.22
CA TYR A 130 18.12 -3.33 -12.77
C TYR A 130 18.78 -2.11 -12.12
N GLU A 131 19.97 -1.71 -12.58
CA GLU A 131 20.64 -0.49 -12.09
C GLU A 131 19.82 0.77 -12.42
N GLN A 132 19.30 0.88 -13.66
CA GLN A 132 18.45 2.00 -14.06
C GLN A 132 17.14 2.05 -13.27
N GLU A 133 16.49 0.91 -13.06
CA GLU A 133 15.28 0.82 -12.25
C GLU A 133 15.54 1.24 -10.80
N ARG A 134 16.68 0.81 -10.23
CA ARG A 134 17.08 1.20 -8.87
C ARG A 134 17.32 2.70 -8.76
N GLU A 135 18.01 3.31 -9.73
CA GLU A 135 18.27 4.76 -9.75
C GLU A 135 16.98 5.57 -9.88
N GLN A 136 16.06 5.15 -10.75
CA GLN A 136 14.74 5.76 -10.87
C GLN A 136 13.97 5.67 -9.56
N TRP A 137 13.96 4.49 -8.93
CA TRP A 137 13.28 4.29 -7.66
C TRP A 137 13.87 5.14 -6.51
N GLU A 138 15.20 5.30 -6.48
CA GLU A 138 15.86 6.19 -5.52
C GLU A 138 15.52 7.66 -5.75
N HIS A 139 15.52 8.10 -7.01
CA HIS A 139 15.12 9.46 -7.38
C HIS A 139 13.67 9.75 -6.97
N ASP A 140 12.74 8.85 -7.31
CA ASP A 140 11.32 9.00 -6.99
C ASP A 140 11.08 9.03 -5.47
N ARG A 141 11.76 8.16 -4.71
CA ARG A 141 11.72 8.23 -3.23
C ARG A 141 12.24 9.55 -2.68
N GLN A 142 13.28 10.13 -3.28
CA GLN A 142 13.80 11.43 -2.83
C GLN A 142 12.80 12.55 -3.10
N GLU A 143 12.19 12.55 -4.29
CA GLU A 143 11.16 13.53 -4.65
C GLU A 143 9.92 13.40 -3.76
N GLU A 144 9.46 12.18 -3.48
CA GLU A 144 8.35 11.92 -2.57
C GLU A 144 8.66 12.42 -1.15
N ARG A 145 9.88 12.15 -0.64
CA ARG A 145 10.33 12.68 0.67
C ARG A 145 10.35 14.20 0.71
N LYS A 146 10.79 14.87 -0.37
CA LYS A 146 10.78 16.33 -0.46
C LYS A 146 9.34 16.87 -0.47
N ARG A 147 8.44 16.26 -1.25
CA ARG A 147 7.01 16.63 -1.28
C ARG A 147 6.40 16.51 0.10
N TRP A 148 6.58 15.37 0.76
CA TRP A 148 6.03 15.14 2.09
C TRP A 148 6.62 16.09 3.14
N ALA A 149 7.91 16.42 3.05
CA ALA A 149 8.53 17.42 3.93
C ALA A 149 7.94 18.83 3.73
N ASN A 150 7.70 19.24 2.47
CA ASN A 150 7.10 20.53 2.14
C ASN A 150 5.64 20.61 2.62
N GLU A 151 4.85 19.57 2.37
CA GLU A 151 3.47 19.47 2.86
C GLU A 151 3.45 19.57 4.39
N LYS A 152 4.30 18.80 5.08
CA LYS A 152 4.38 18.85 6.55
C LYS A 152 4.72 20.25 7.08
N GLN A 153 5.60 20.99 6.39
CA GLN A 153 5.91 22.38 6.76
C GLN A 153 4.77 23.35 6.47
N GLN A 154 3.96 23.12 5.44
CA GLN A 154 2.76 23.91 5.18
C GLN A 154 1.71 23.70 6.27
N TRP A 155 1.40 22.43 6.57
CA TRP A 155 0.46 22.06 7.63
C TRP A 155 0.84 22.64 9.00
N GLU A 156 2.13 22.61 9.34
CA GLU A 156 2.61 23.20 10.61
C GLU A 156 2.42 24.73 10.64
N ARG A 157 2.67 25.42 9.52
CA ARG A 157 2.44 26.87 9.43
C ARG A 157 0.97 27.22 9.54
N GLU A 158 0.10 26.50 8.82
CA GLU A 158 -1.35 26.69 8.87
C GLU A 158 -1.87 26.49 10.29
N ARG A 159 -1.45 25.43 10.98
CA ARG A 159 -1.80 25.19 12.39
C ARG A 159 -1.36 26.33 13.31
N GLN A 160 -0.15 26.85 13.14
CA GLN A 160 0.35 27.94 13.96
C GLN A 160 -0.38 29.26 13.66
N GLU A 161 -0.76 29.50 12.41
CA GLU A 161 -1.60 30.63 12.01
C GLU A 161 -3.00 30.52 12.62
N GLU A 162 -3.63 29.36 12.52
CA GLU A 162 -4.94 29.08 13.13
C GLU A 162 -4.91 29.25 14.66
N GLU A 163 -3.87 28.73 15.34
CA GLU A 163 -3.74 28.88 16.79
C GLU A 163 -3.51 30.35 17.20
N ARG A 164 -2.72 31.11 16.42
CA ARG A 164 -2.53 32.55 16.65
C ARG A 164 -3.85 33.30 16.44
N HIS A 165 -4.56 32.99 15.37
CA HIS A 165 -5.87 33.56 15.09
C HIS A 165 -6.85 33.27 16.22
N ARG A 166 -6.92 32.02 16.70
CA ARG A 166 -7.78 31.64 17.83
C ARG A 166 -7.44 32.44 19.10
N LYS A 167 -6.16 32.54 19.46
CA LYS A 167 -5.71 33.32 20.64
C LYS A 167 -5.98 34.82 20.47
N GLU A 168 -5.87 35.35 19.27
CA GLU A 168 -6.18 36.74 18.96
C GLU A 168 -7.68 37.01 19.10
N VAL A 169 -8.51 36.15 18.52
CA VAL A 169 -9.97 36.18 18.70
C VAL A 169 -10.32 36.07 20.19
N GLU A 170 -9.74 35.14 20.96
CA GLU A 170 -9.94 35.03 22.41
C GLU A 170 -9.56 36.31 23.17
N ARG A 171 -8.45 36.97 22.81
CA ARG A 171 -8.04 38.26 23.42
C ARG A 171 -9.00 39.39 23.05
N ARG A 172 -9.47 39.45 21.80
CA ARG A 172 -10.40 40.48 21.31
C ARG A 172 -11.83 40.24 21.79
N ARG A 173 -12.19 39.01 22.14
CA ARG A 173 -13.45 38.65 22.81
C ARG A 173 -13.56 39.20 24.22
N GLN A 174 -12.51 39.75 24.82
CA GLN A 174 -12.60 40.37 26.15
C GLN A 174 -13.64 41.50 26.13
N GLY A 175 -14.84 41.22 26.65
CA GLY A 175 -16.00 42.12 26.63
C GLY A 175 -17.24 41.52 25.95
N VAL A 176 -17.05 40.63 24.98
CA VAL A 176 -18.13 39.92 24.31
C VAL A 176 -18.73 38.88 25.27
N HIS A 177 -20.05 38.87 25.38
CA HIS A 177 -20.75 37.91 26.21
C HIS A 177 -22.14 37.61 25.65
N TRP A 178 -22.66 36.44 26.01
CA TRP A 178 -24.06 36.11 25.79
C TRP A 178 -24.90 36.88 26.81
N ASN A 179 -26.04 37.41 26.38
CA ASN A 179 -27.09 37.71 27.35
C ASN A 179 -27.65 36.41 27.94
N GLY A 180 -28.51 36.51 28.94
CA GLY A 180 -29.14 35.33 29.54
C GLY A 180 -29.93 34.52 28.48
N PRO A 181 -29.70 33.20 28.36
CA PRO A 181 -30.42 32.39 27.39
C PRO A 181 -31.91 32.38 27.71
N TRP A 182 -32.75 32.53 26.69
CA TRP A 182 -34.19 32.41 26.83
C TRP A 182 -34.70 31.20 26.06
N LYS A 183 -35.74 30.59 26.62
CA LYS A 183 -36.45 29.47 26.01
C LYS A 183 -37.29 30.00 24.85
N ASN A 184 -37.09 29.46 23.66
CA ASN A 184 -37.93 29.82 22.51
C ASN A 184 -39.34 29.27 22.68
N ARG A 185 -40.29 29.87 21.96
CA ARG A 185 -41.68 29.41 22.00
C ARG A 185 -41.81 28.09 21.26
N GLY A 186 -42.39 27.10 21.96
CA GLY A 186 -42.58 25.76 21.44
C GLY A 186 -41.30 24.91 21.44
N CYS A 187 -41.49 23.65 21.11
CA CYS A 187 -40.44 22.65 21.02
C CYS A 187 -39.93 22.53 19.58
N ASP A 188 -38.62 22.29 19.45
CA ASP A 188 -38.01 22.10 18.13
C ASP A 188 -38.20 20.66 17.63
N GLY A 189 -38.36 19.70 18.54
CA GLY A 189 -38.63 18.29 18.27
C GLY A 189 -38.99 17.53 19.55
N TYR A 190 -39.27 16.23 19.41
CA TYR A 190 -39.52 15.36 20.56
C TYR A 190 -38.35 15.39 21.55
N GLY A 191 -38.63 15.81 22.79
CA GLY A 191 -37.63 15.96 23.87
C GLY A 191 -36.67 17.14 23.68
N VAL A 192 -36.77 17.90 22.59
CA VAL A 192 -35.80 18.94 22.23
C VAL A 192 -36.43 20.33 22.37
N GLN A 193 -35.87 21.09 23.29
CA GLN A 193 -36.18 22.50 23.48
C GLN A 193 -35.13 23.38 22.79
N SER A 194 -35.57 24.42 22.09
CA SER A 194 -34.65 25.43 21.59
C SER A 194 -34.48 26.59 22.58
N TYR A 195 -33.23 27.00 22.76
CA TYR A 195 -32.84 28.19 23.52
C TYR A 195 -32.13 29.14 22.58
N SER A 196 -32.33 30.44 22.78
CA SER A 196 -31.58 31.46 22.06
C SER A 196 -30.97 32.47 23.00
N ALA A 197 -29.87 33.09 22.57
CA ALA A 197 -29.16 34.14 23.29
C ALA A 197 -28.60 35.14 22.28
N ASN A 198 -28.65 36.43 22.62
CA ASN A 198 -28.03 37.49 21.84
C ASN A 198 -26.57 37.63 22.25
N LEU A 199 -25.72 37.81 21.24
CA LEU A 199 -24.31 38.10 21.40
C LEU A 199 -24.14 39.62 21.51
N LEU A 200 -23.57 40.09 22.62
CA LEU A 200 -23.43 41.52 22.91
C LEU A 200 -21.98 41.97 22.80
N ASP A 201 -21.79 43.28 22.59
CA ASP A 201 -20.51 43.98 22.63
C ASP A 201 -19.44 43.46 21.65
N ILE A 202 -19.88 43.03 20.46
CA ILE A 202 -18.99 42.56 19.38
C ILE A 202 -18.17 43.75 18.84
N PRO A 203 -16.83 43.71 18.91
CA PRO A 203 -15.99 44.73 18.28
C PRO A 203 -16.25 44.79 16.77
N GLY A 204 -16.34 46.01 16.21
CA GLY A 204 -16.71 46.20 14.81
C GLY A 204 -15.71 45.61 13.79
N ASP A 205 -14.47 45.36 14.22
CA ASP A 205 -13.41 44.74 13.45
C ASP A 205 -13.42 43.20 13.50
N LEU A 206 -14.25 42.60 14.35
CA LEU A 206 -14.30 41.16 14.57
C LEU A 206 -15.41 40.51 13.73
N ASN A 207 -15.12 39.34 13.17
CA ASN A 207 -16.11 38.55 12.45
C ASN A 207 -17.13 37.96 13.45
N TRP A 208 -18.35 38.49 13.45
CA TRP A 208 -19.41 38.06 14.36
C TRP A 208 -19.68 36.55 14.29
N ARG A 209 -19.51 35.93 13.11
CA ARG A 209 -19.82 34.51 12.89
C ARG A 209 -18.83 33.63 13.66
N GLU A 210 -17.55 33.94 13.55
CA GLU A 210 -16.49 33.20 14.25
C GLU A 210 -16.62 33.34 15.77
N VAL A 211 -17.05 34.51 16.24
CA VAL A 211 -17.30 34.71 17.67
C VAL A 211 -18.51 33.90 18.13
N CYS A 212 -19.60 33.95 17.37
CA CYS A 212 -20.83 33.22 17.68
C CYS A 212 -20.61 31.70 17.72
N GLU A 213 -19.92 31.12 16.74
CA GLU A 213 -19.75 29.66 16.58
C GLU A 213 -18.86 29.03 17.65
N ASP A 214 -17.99 29.81 18.29
CA ASP A 214 -16.97 29.34 19.22
C ASP A 214 -17.17 29.85 20.66
N MET A 215 -18.28 30.54 20.95
CA MET A 215 -18.49 31.12 22.28
C MET A 215 -19.38 30.22 23.15
N PRO A 216 -18.84 29.68 24.26
CA PRO A 216 -19.59 28.76 25.10
C PRO A 216 -20.67 29.48 25.91
N ILE A 217 -21.74 28.75 26.24
CA ILE A 217 -22.82 29.23 27.10
C ILE A 217 -23.22 28.16 28.12
N GLN A 218 -23.75 28.57 29.26
CA GLN A 218 -24.40 27.68 30.20
C GLN A 218 -25.92 27.77 30.06
N ILE A 219 -26.57 26.66 29.74
CA ILE A 219 -28.03 26.52 29.65
C ILE A 219 -28.45 25.46 30.67
N GLU A 220 -29.33 25.84 31.60
CA GLU A 220 -29.85 24.94 32.64
C GLU A 220 -28.76 24.21 33.45
N GLY A 221 -27.64 24.89 33.70
CA GLY A 221 -26.51 24.35 34.46
C GLY A 221 -25.51 23.52 33.65
N ARG A 222 -25.81 23.20 32.38
CA ARG A 222 -24.91 22.47 31.47
C ARG A 222 -24.20 23.44 30.52
N TRP A 223 -22.90 23.20 30.29
CA TRP A 223 -22.10 23.96 29.34
C TRP A 223 -22.24 23.43 27.92
N TYR A 224 -22.33 24.34 26.96
CA TYR A 224 -22.36 24.09 25.53
C TYR A 224 -21.22 24.88 24.88
N ASP A 225 -20.31 24.18 24.21
CA ASP A 225 -19.11 24.80 23.63
C ASP A 225 -19.42 25.64 22.38
N LYS A 226 -20.47 25.25 21.64
CA LYS A 226 -20.89 25.91 20.41
C LYS A 226 -22.41 25.88 20.22
N PRO A 227 -22.98 26.85 19.50
CA PRO A 227 -24.37 26.81 19.09
C PRO A 227 -24.63 25.91 17.88
N ASP A 228 -25.89 25.51 17.71
CA ASP A 228 -26.34 24.76 16.53
C ASP A 228 -26.60 25.70 15.33
N LYS A 229 -26.99 26.94 15.62
CA LYS A 229 -27.21 27.98 14.61
C LYS A 229 -26.71 29.33 15.09
N CYS A 230 -26.08 30.06 14.19
CA CYS A 230 -25.69 31.45 14.34
C CYS A 230 -26.35 32.29 13.26
N GLU A 231 -27.14 33.26 13.67
CA GLU A 231 -27.90 34.15 12.79
C GLU A 231 -27.59 35.60 13.15
N ALA A 232 -27.65 36.48 12.16
CA ALA A 232 -27.40 37.90 12.36
C ALA A 232 -28.31 38.70 11.44
N HIS A 233 -28.93 39.74 11.99
CA HIS A 233 -29.59 40.76 11.18
C HIS A 233 -28.55 41.79 10.70
N ASP A 234 -27.62 42.17 11.59
CA ASP A 234 -26.46 43.03 11.33
C ASP A 234 -25.32 42.67 12.29
N HIS A 235 -24.21 43.41 12.27
CA HIS A 235 -23.04 43.17 13.13
C HIS A 235 -23.31 43.33 14.65
N GLN A 236 -24.39 43.99 15.05
CA GLN A 236 -24.74 44.25 16.45
C GLN A 236 -25.90 43.37 16.95
N HIS A 237 -26.72 42.84 16.03
CA HIS A 237 -27.85 41.97 16.31
C HIS A 237 -27.55 40.56 15.84
N VAL A 238 -26.70 39.89 16.61
CA VAL A 238 -26.27 38.51 16.38
C VAL A 238 -26.87 37.66 17.49
N TRP A 239 -27.49 36.55 17.13
CA TRP A 239 -27.99 35.59 18.11
C TRP A 239 -27.63 34.18 17.70
N ALA A 240 -27.56 33.32 18.71
CA ALA A 240 -27.35 31.92 18.53
C ALA A 240 -28.54 31.13 19.04
N THR A 241 -28.71 29.93 18.48
CA THR A 241 -29.73 28.98 18.91
C THR A 241 -29.09 27.63 19.21
N TRP A 242 -29.49 27.05 20.35
CA TRP A 242 -29.09 25.73 20.81
C TRP A 242 -30.32 24.82 20.89
N PHE A 243 -30.20 23.59 20.40
CA PHE A 243 -31.19 22.53 20.49
C PHE A 243 -30.81 21.60 21.64
N VAL A 244 -31.43 21.83 22.79
CA VAL A 244 -31.13 21.12 24.03
C VAL A 244 -32.12 19.99 24.21
N ASP A 245 -31.61 18.77 24.32
CA ASP A 245 -32.39 17.63 24.82
C ASP A 245 -32.58 17.81 26.33
N THR A 246 -33.72 18.41 26.70
CA THR A 246 -34.07 18.67 28.10
C THR A 246 -34.83 17.49 28.70
N ASN A 247 -35.30 16.53 27.89
CA ASN A 247 -36.26 15.49 28.28
C ASN A 247 -37.42 16.03 29.14
N GLU A 248 -37.81 17.29 28.94
CA GLU A 248 -38.92 17.89 29.68
C GLU A 248 -40.25 17.36 29.15
N SER A 249 -41.19 17.11 30.05
CA SER A 249 -42.53 16.61 29.70
C SER A 249 -43.30 17.53 28.74
N GLN A 250 -42.95 18.81 28.66
CA GLN A 250 -43.58 19.77 27.75
C GLN A 250 -43.17 19.58 26.28
N CYS A 251 -42.00 18.99 26.01
CA CYS A 251 -41.54 18.67 24.66
C CYS A 251 -41.68 17.17 24.31
N MET A 252 -42.27 16.38 25.21
CA MET A 252 -42.57 14.98 24.95
C MET A 252 -43.98 14.83 24.40
N THR A 253 -44.09 14.80 23.08
CA THR A 253 -45.31 14.36 22.40
C THR A 253 -45.48 12.85 22.50
N TYR A 254 -46.71 12.38 22.48
CA TYR A 254 -47.00 10.95 22.48
C TYR A 254 -48.09 10.62 21.47
N TRP A 255 -48.11 9.37 21.03
CA TRP A 255 -49.12 8.87 20.13
C TRP A 255 -50.35 8.46 20.93
N ASP A 256 -51.53 8.87 20.46
CA ASP A 256 -52.81 8.36 20.97
C ASP A 256 -52.95 6.85 20.66
N ARG A 257 -54.16 6.32 20.76
CA ARG A 257 -54.46 4.94 20.40
C ARG A 257 -54.03 4.64 18.96
N MET A 258 -53.14 3.65 18.83
CA MET A 258 -52.75 3.07 17.53
C MET A 258 -53.95 2.34 16.90
N GLU A 259 -54.44 2.87 15.78
CA GLU A 259 -55.51 2.28 14.98
C GLU A 259 -54.93 1.37 13.89
N ASP A 260 -55.31 0.09 13.90
CA ASP A 260 -54.94 -0.87 12.87
C ASP A 260 -55.76 -0.59 11.60
N LYS A 261 -55.10 -0.20 10.51
CA LYS A 261 -55.72 0.06 9.20
C LYS A 261 -55.65 -1.15 8.26
N GLY A 262 -55.18 -2.29 8.76
CA GLY A 262 -55.00 -3.51 7.98
C GLY A 262 -53.71 -3.49 7.16
N CYS A 263 -53.68 -4.29 6.10
CA CYS A 263 -52.49 -4.46 5.27
C CYS A 263 -52.21 -3.22 4.40
N THR A 264 -50.95 -2.84 4.28
CA THR A 264 -50.54 -1.66 3.54
C THR A 264 -50.78 -1.88 2.03
N PRO A 265 -51.61 -1.04 1.36
CA PRO A 265 -51.87 -1.21 -0.07
C PRO A 265 -50.59 -1.16 -0.90
N GLY A 266 -50.38 -2.16 -1.76
CA GLY A 266 -49.21 -2.24 -2.65
C GLY A 266 -47.90 -2.66 -1.98
N ARG A 267 -47.91 -3.04 -0.69
CA ARG A 267 -46.74 -3.59 0.01
C ARG A 267 -47.09 -4.88 0.72
N SER A 268 -46.76 -6.01 0.09
CA SER A 268 -46.89 -7.33 0.71
C SER A 268 -45.98 -7.43 1.95
N GLY A 269 -46.45 -8.12 2.99
CA GLY A 269 -45.75 -8.29 4.26
C GLY A 269 -45.80 -7.10 5.21
N MET A 270 -46.57 -6.04 4.92
CA MET A 270 -46.65 -4.83 5.74
C MET A 270 -48.08 -4.52 6.20
N ARG A 271 -48.22 -4.10 7.46
CA ARG A 271 -49.48 -3.69 8.09
C ARG A 271 -49.39 -2.24 8.52
N ARG A 272 -50.42 -1.45 8.28
CA ARG A 272 -50.45 -0.02 8.58
C ARG A 272 -51.13 0.26 9.90
N PHE A 273 -50.48 1.06 10.74
CA PHE A 273 -51.04 1.67 11.94
C PHE A 273 -51.08 3.18 11.78
N GLU A 274 -52.13 3.80 12.32
CA GLU A 274 -52.26 5.26 12.36
C GLU A 274 -52.52 5.70 13.81
N ALA A 275 -51.88 6.78 14.24
CA ALA A 275 -52.15 7.38 15.54
C ALA A 275 -52.04 8.90 15.46
N ARG A 276 -52.91 9.58 16.20
CA ARG A 276 -52.85 11.03 16.34
C ARG A 276 -51.72 11.41 17.29
N LEU A 277 -50.99 12.46 16.95
CA LEU A 277 -49.96 13.04 17.81
C LEU A 277 -50.63 13.93 18.88
N MET A 278 -50.29 13.70 20.13
CA MET A 278 -50.85 14.37 21.31
C MET A 278 -49.78 15.17 22.04
N ASN A 279 -50.23 16.06 22.94
CA ASN A 279 -49.37 16.95 23.74
C ASN A 279 -48.57 17.97 22.91
N LEU A 280 -49.20 18.49 21.85
CA LEU A 280 -48.63 19.57 21.08
C LEU A 280 -49.08 20.92 21.63
N HIS A 281 -48.13 21.80 21.84
CA HIS A 281 -48.33 23.14 22.37
C HIS A 281 -48.48 24.18 21.25
N ASN A 282 -48.98 25.35 21.63
CA ASN A 282 -49.06 26.48 20.72
C ASN A 282 -47.63 26.99 20.41
N GLY A 283 -47.27 27.02 19.12
CA GLY A 283 -45.92 27.36 18.66
C GLY A 283 -45.08 26.14 18.23
N ASP A 284 -45.49 24.92 18.58
CA ASP A 284 -44.77 23.72 18.15
C ASP A 284 -44.87 23.53 16.63
N ASN A 285 -43.74 23.21 16.00
CA ASN A 285 -43.74 22.76 14.62
C ASN A 285 -44.20 21.30 14.57
N TRP A 286 -45.48 21.11 14.27
CA TRP A 286 -46.10 19.80 14.30
C TRP A 286 -45.46 18.77 13.39
N ASP A 287 -44.99 19.19 12.21
CA ASP A 287 -44.35 18.30 11.24
C ASP A 287 -43.04 17.80 11.82
N LYS A 288 -42.27 18.70 12.43
CA LYS A 288 -41.01 18.38 13.09
C LYS A 288 -41.21 17.49 14.33
N MET A 289 -42.23 17.78 15.15
CA MET A 289 -42.62 16.93 16.28
C MET A 289 -43.03 15.54 15.81
N CYS A 290 -43.86 15.45 14.77
CA CYS A 290 -44.29 14.17 14.21
C CYS A 290 -43.10 13.34 13.72
N ASN A 291 -42.18 13.95 12.98
CA ASN A 291 -41.01 13.28 12.41
C ASN A 291 -39.92 12.90 13.43
N THR A 292 -40.04 13.33 14.69
CA THR A 292 -39.08 13.04 15.76
C THR A 292 -39.68 12.26 16.91
N SER A 293 -41.01 12.05 16.94
CA SER A 293 -41.69 11.36 18.02
C SER A 293 -41.58 9.84 17.88
N PRO A 294 -40.93 9.15 18.83
CA PRO A 294 -40.79 7.70 18.77
C PRO A 294 -42.10 6.99 19.13
N ALA A 295 -42.23 5.74 18.69
CA ALA A 295 -43.35 4.87 19.03
C ALA A 295 -42.87 3.44 19.28
N THR A 296 -43.59 2.69 20.11
CA THR A 296 -43.39 1.24 20.24
C THR A 296 -44.68 0.53 19.91
N ILE A 297 -44.69 -0.24 18.81
CA ILE A 297 -45.88 -0.92 18.29
C ILE A 297 -45.63 -2.43 18.36
N ARG A 298 -46.44 -3.13 19.17
CA ARG A 298 -46.32 -4.59 19.37
C ARG A 298 -44.90 -5.06 19.74
N GLY A 299 -44.18 -4.23 20.51
CA GLY A 299 -42.80 -4.53 20.96
C GLY A 299 -41.70 -4.12 19.98
N VAL A 300 -42.04 -3.56 18.81
CA VAL A 300 -41.06 -3.01 17.85
C VAL A 300 -40.96 -1.50 18.06
N HIS A 301 -39.74 -1.01 18.28
CA HIS A 301 -39.44 0.41 18.45
C HIS A 301 -39.25 1.10 17.09
N TYR A 302 -39.79 2.31 16.98
CA TYR A 302 -39.65 3.20 15.84
C TYR A 302 -39.18 4.56 16.35
N ASP A 303 -38.08 5.07 15.82
CA ASP A 303 -37.58 6.41 16.16
C ASP A 303 -38.51 7.52 15.67
N ARG A 304 -39.29 7.22 14.61
CA ARG A 304 -40.25 8.13 13.98
C ARG A 304 -41.30 7.37 13.15
N PRO A 305 -42.45 7.99 12.84
CA PRO A 305 -43.41 7.45 11.88
C PRO A 305 -42.82 7.31 10.47
N THR A 306 -43.42 6.43 9.68
CA THR A 306 -43.09 6.27 8.26
C THR A 306 -43.56 7.48 7.45
N ILE A 307 -44.73 8.03 7.79
CA ILE A 307 -45.32 9.20 7.12
C ILE A 307 -46.03 10.06 8.17
N CYS A 308 -45.88 11.37 8.06
CA CYS A 308 -46.64 12.37 8.81
C CYS A 308 -47.68 13.00 7.90
N GLU A 309 -48.95 13.02 8.33
CA GLU A 309 -50.04 13.63 7.58
C GLU A 309 -50.85 14.59 8.47
N ASP A 310 -51.24 15.74 7.92
CA ASP A 310 -52.09 16.70 8.63
C ASP A 310 -53.58 16.34 8.52
N LYS A 311 -53.93 15.11 8.90
CA LYS A 311 -55.32 14.67 9.04
C LYS A 311 -55.79 14.94 10.46
N ASN A 312 -56.86 15.73 10.62
CA ASN A 312 -57.48 16.10 11.91
C ASN A 312 -56.47 16.63 12.95
N GLY A 313 -55.43 17.32 12.49
CA GLY A 313 -54.40 17.90 13.34
C GLY A 313 -53.37 16.87 13.80
N ARG A 314 -52.57 16.39 12.84
CA ARG A 314 -51.23 15.77 13.03
C ARG A 314 -51.27 14.27 13.36
N THR A 315 -51.29 13.43 12.32
CA THR A 315 -51.36 11.96 12.40
C THR A 315 -50.07 11.33 11.88
N GLY A 316 -49.54 10.34 12.61
CA GLY A 316 -48.40 9.53 12.20
C GLY A 316 -48.85 8.17 11.68
N ILE A 317 -48.26 7.75 10.56
CA ILE A 317 -48.50 6.46 9.91
C ILE A 317 -47.26 5.58 10.09
N PHE A 318 -47.46 4.35 10.54
CA PHE A 318 -46.41 3.37 10.79
C PHE A 318 -46.66 2.11 9.96
N ASP A 319 -45.70 1.69 9.15
CA ASP A 319 -45.71 0.39 8.50
C ASP A 319 -45.00 -0.65 9.40
N TYR A 320 -45.74 -1.67 9.83
CA TYR A 320 -45.30 -2.76 10.70
C TYR A 320 -45.16 -4.07 9.90
N PRO A 321 -44.00 -4.76 9.97
CA PRO A 321 -43.83 -6.05 9.30
C PRO A 321 -44.80 -7.12 9.83
N ASP A 322 -45.68 -7.61 8.97
CA ASP A 322 -46.65 -8.66 9.28
C ASP A 322 -46.74 -9.65 8.12
N GLY A 323 -46.20 -10.86 8.33
CA GLY A 323 -46.22 -11.95 7.34
C GLY A 323 -47.62 -12.51 7.05
N ARG A 324 -48.68 -11.97 7.67
CA ARG A 324 -50.08 -12.28 7.32
C ARG A 324 -50.66 -11.36 6.26
N CYS A 325 -49.95 -10.29 5.89
CA CYS A 325 -50.36 -9.37 4.83
C CYS A 325 -49.77 -9.82 3.50
N TRP A 326 -50.61 -10.12 2.51
CA TRP A 326 -50.21 -10.63 1.20
C TRP A 326 -50.70 -9.76 0.06
#